data_AF-A0A848TU82-F1
#
_entry.id   AF-A0A848TU82-F1
#
_cell.length_a   1.000
_cell.length_b   1.000
_cell.length_c   1.000
_cell.angle_alpha   90.00
_cell.angle_beta   90.00
_cell.angle_gamma   90.00
#
_symmetry.space_group_name_H-M   'P 1'
#
loop_
_entity.id
_entity.type
_entity.pdbx_description
1 polymer ?
#
loop_
_entity_poly.entity_id
_entity_poly.type
_entity_poly.pdbx_seq_one_letter_code
_entity_poly.pdbx_strand_id
1 'polypeptide(L)'
;MVTVYGLNDEIGNLTYYDSSSQNEYGFTKPYSEETARKIDAEISQIIEKQYLRAIDVLEKNKDKLIELAERLLEKEVIFKEDLEKIFGQRPFEKTFDGKGQEVTKEEVIVEEEPPMNKEEEKENK
;
A
#
# COMPACT_ATOMS: atom_id res chain seq x y z
N MET A 1 -11.79 -0.41 8.57
CA MET A 1 -11.71 -1.90 8.59
C MET A 1 -12.81 -2.48 9.45
N VAL A 2 -12.84 -2.15 10.75
CA VAL A 2 -13.80 -2.72 11.71
C VAL A 2 -15.23 -2.16 11.55
N THR A 3 -15.42 -0.84 11.48
CA THR A 3 -16.76 -0.22 11.50
C THR A 3 -17.40 0.00 10.13
N VAL A 4 -16.60 0.09 9.07
CA VAL A 4 -17.05 0.44 7.71
C VAL A 4 -17.11 -0.79 6.80
N TYR A 5 -16.10 -1.66 6.88
CA TYR A 5 -15.94 -2.77 5.94
C TYR A 5 -16.39 -4.12 6.52
N GLY A 6 -16.74 -4.18 7.82
CA GLY A 6 -17.14 -5.43 8.48
C GLY A 6 -16.05 -6.50 8.46
N LEU A 7 -14.77 -6.10 8.43
CA LEU A 7 -13.63 -7.01 8.38
C LEU A 7 -13.16 -7.37 9.81
N ASN A 8 -14.10 -7.80 10.64
CA ASN A 8 -13.84 -8.21 12.02
C ASN A 8 -14.79 -9.34 12.45
N ASP A 9 -14.24 -10.41 13.02
CA ASP A 9 -14.99 -11.61 13.36
C ASP A 9 -15.91 -11.43 14.59
N GLU A 10 -15.52 -10.59 15.55
CA GLU A 10 -16.27 -10.35 16.81
C GLU A 10 -17.50 -9.46 16.60
N ILE A 11 -17.37 -8.45 15.73
CA ILE A 11 -18.47 -7.53 15.39
C ILE A 11 -19.32 -8.07 14.24
N GLY A 12 -18.71 -8.88 13.39
CA GLY A 12 -19.33 -9.46 12.20
C GLY A 12 -19.34 -8.53 11.00
N ASN A 13 -19.99 -8.99 9.93
CA ASN A 13 -19.97 -8.37 8.61
C ASN A 13 -20.99 -7.24 8.49
N LEU A 14 -20.99 -6.30 9.45
CA LEU A 14 -21.92 -5.17 9.51
C LEU A 14 -21.20 -3.85 9.24
N THR A 15 -21.86 -2.96 8.50
CA THR A 15 -21.43 -1.56 8.36
C THR A 15 -22.20 -0.68 9.32
N TYR A 16 -21.47 0.09 10.12
CA TYR A 16 -22.00 1.18 10.96
C TYR A 16 -21.80 2.54 10.30
N TYR A 17 -21.27 2.57 9.07
CA TYR A 17 -21.11 3.79 8.30
C TYR A 17 -22.37 4.06 7.48
N ASP A 18 -23.00 5.21 7.74
CA ASP A 18 -24.08 5.74 6.94
C ASP A 18 -23.52 6.81 5.99
N SER A 19 -23.54 6.51 4.69
CA SER A 19 -23.05 7.41 3.65
C SER A 19 -24.08 8.46 3.21
N SER A 20 -25.29 8.46 3.79
CA SER A 20 -26.29 9.47 3.49
C SER A 20 -25.89 10.81 4.12
N SER A 21 -25.86 11.86 3.30
CA SER A 21 -25.47 13.24 3.66
C SER A 21 -26.34 13.86 4.77
N GLN A 22 -27.33 13.14 5.29
CA GLN A 22 -28.19 13.57 6.39
C GLN A 22 -27.49 13.53 7.75
N ASN A 23 -26.44 12.73 7.90
CA ASN A 23 -25.68 12.61 9.15
C ASN A 23 -24.43 13.51 9.22
N GLU A 24 -24.22 14.41 8.26
CA GLU A 24 -23.09 15.35 8.26
C GLU A 24 -23.12 16.33 9.47
N TYR A 25 -24.28 16.45 10.12
CA TYR A 25 -24.47 17.19 11.38
C TYR A 25 -24.93 16.30 12.56
N GLY A 26 -25.06 14.98 12.36
CA GLY A 26 -25.56 14.02 13.34
C GLY A 26 -24.43 13.34 14.10
N PHE A 27 -24.03 13.91 15.24
CA PHE A 27 -23.05 13.34 16.20
C PHE A 27 -23.51 12.02 16.87
N THR A 28 -24.54 11.34 16.35
CA THR A 28 -25.12 10.15 16.98
C THR A 28 -24.50 8.90 16.39
N LYS A 29 -23.69 8.20 17.19
CA LYS A 29 -23.18 6.87 16.85
C LYS A 29 -24.36 5.91 16.65
N PRO A 30 -24.47 5.18 15.51
CA PRO A 30 -25.59 4.28 15.22
C PRO A 30 -25.46 2.93 15.94
N TYR A 31 -24.89 2.91 17.14
CA TYR A 31 -24.63 1.71 17.92
C TYR A 31 -24.59 2.02 19.42
N SER A 32 -24.83 1.00 20.24
CA SER A 32 -24.82 1.12 21.69
C SER A 32 -23.41 1.41 22.24
N GLU A 33 -23.33 1.96 23.46
CA GLU A 33 -22.05 2.13 24.17
C GLU A 33 -21.31 0.79 24.39
N GLU A 34 -22.05 -0.32 24.56
CA GLU A 34 -21.45 -1.65 24.66
C GLU A 34 -20.75 -2.04 23.34
N THR A 35 -21.41 -1.80 22.21
CA THR A 35 -20.83 -2.02 20.88
C THR A 35 -19.65 -1.09 20.63
N ALA A 36 -19.73 0.17 21.04
CA ALA A 36 -18.62 1.13 20.96
C ALA A 36 -17.38 0.60 21.68
N ARG A 37 -17.56 0.10 22.91
CA ARG A 37 -16.48 -0.48 23.70
C ARG A 37 -15.84 -1.70 23.04
N LYS A 38 -16.65 -2.55 22.39
CA LYS A 38 -16.16 -3.69 21.60
C LYS A 38 -15.35 -3.23 20.39
N ILE A 39 -15.85 -2.25 19.64
CA ILE A 39 -15.14 -1.64 18.50
C ILE A 39 -13.75 -1.14 18.93
N ASP A 40 -13.68 -0.37 20.02
CA ASP A 40 -12.42 0.21 20.49
C ASP A 40 -11.42 -0.86 20.94
N ALA A 41 -11.91 -1.94 21.59
CA ALA A 41 -11.08 -3.08 21.97
C ALA A 41 -10.51 -3.79 20.73
N GLU A 42 -11.34 -4.08 19.73
CA GLU A 42 -10.92 -4.75 18.49
C GLU A 42 -9.91 -3.90 17.70
N ILE A 43 -10.14 -2.59 17.61
CA ILE A 43 -9.19 -1.67 16.96
C ILE A 43 -7.84 -1.70 17.66
N SER A 44 -7.84 -1.66 19.00
CA SER A 44 -6.61 -1.68 19.79
C SER A 44 -5.83 -2.97 19.56
N GLN A 45 -6.51 -4.12 19.57
CA GLN A 45 -5.89 -5.43 19.32
C GLN A 45 -5.28 -5.53 17.91
N ILE A 46 -5.97 -5.02 16.88
CA ILE A 46 -5.45 -5.00 15.51
C ILE A 46 -4.17 -4.18 15.44
N ILE A 47 -4.16 -2.97 16.03
CA ILE A 47 -3.00 -2.08 16.04
C ILE A 47 -1.83 -2.76 16.75
N GLU A 48 -2.05 -3.28 17.95
CA GLU A 48 -1.01 -3.94 18.74
C GLU A 48 -0.43 -5.17 18.02
N LYS A 49 -1.29 -5.99 17.42
CA LYS A 49 -0.86 -7.15 16.62
C LYS A 49 0.00 -6.75 15.43
N GLN A 50 -0.40 -5.71 14.67
CA GLN A 50 0.40 -5.26 13.53
C GLN A 50 1.69 -4.56 13.97
N TYR A 51 1.67 -3.85 15.11
CA TYR A 51 2.86 -3.24 15.69
C TYR A 51 3.90 -4.30 16.08
N LEU A 52 3.50 -5.34 16.81
CA LEU A 52 4.38 -6.45 17.18
C LEU A 52 4.91 -7.18 15.94
N ARG A 53 4.05 -7.39 14.93
CA ARG A 53 4.49 -7.96 13.65
C ARG A 53 5.54 -7.08 12.95
N ALA A 54 5.38 -5.76 12.97
CA ALA A 54 6.34 -4.84 12.38
C ALA A 54 7.69 -4.93 13.11
N ILE A 55 7.69 -4.97 14.44
CA ILE A 55 8.91 -5.18 15.24
C ILE A 55 9.57 -6.51 14.87
N ASP A 56 8.83 -7.61 14.84
CA ASP A 56 9.36 -8.93 14.50
C ASP A 56 9.98 -8.96 13.08
N VAL A 57 9.37 -8.28 12.11
CA VAL A 57 9.93 -8.14 10.76
C VAL A 57 11.23 -7.34 10.77
N LEU A 58 11.29 -6.24 11.51
CA LEU A 58 12.49 -5.41 11.63
C LEU A 58 13.62 -6.14 12.36
N GLU A 59 13.30 -6.86 13.45
CA GLU A 59 14.27 -7.64 14.21
C GLU A 59 14.85 -8.80 13.38
N LYS A 60 14.01 -9.53 12.64
CA LYS A 60 14.46 -10.60 11.73
C LYS A 60 15.38 -10.11 10.62
N ASN A 61 15.28 -8.83 10.24
CA ASN A 61 16.06 -8.22 9.16
C ASN A 61 17.03 -7.15 9.70
N LYS A 62 17.39 -7.21 10.98
CA LYS A 62 18.19 -6.16 11.64
C LYS A 62 19.51 -5.87 10.95
N ASP A 63 20.22 -6.90 10.49
CA ASP A 63 21.51 -6.75 9.80
C ASP A 63 21.35 -5.94 8.50
N LYS A 64 20.34 -6.28 7.70
CA LYS A 64 20.01 -5.58 6.46
C LYS A 64 19.50 -4.16 6.70
N LEU A 65 18.79 -3.94 7.81
CA LEU A 65 18.33 -2.62 8.23
C LEU A 65 19.51 -1.71 8.59
N ILE A 66 20.53 -2.24 9.26
CA ILE A 66 21.77 -1.50 9.57
C ILE A 66 22.51 -1.15 8.28
N GLU A 67 22.68 -2.11 7.37
CA GLU A 67 23.30 -1.87 6.06
C GLU A 67 22.58 -0.78 5.26
N LEU A 68 21.24 -0.80 5.24
CA LEU A 68 20.43 0.24 4.61
C LEU A 68 20.67 1.62 5.27
N ALA A 69 20.71 1.67 6.60
CA ALA A 69 20.92 2.91 7.34
C ALA A 69 22.31 3.50 7.06
N GLU A 70 23.36 2.68 7.05
CA GLU A 70 24.72 3.09 6.69
C GLU A 70 24.77 3.62 5.25
N ARG A 71 24.11 2.92 4.32
CA ARG A 71 24.05 3.33 2.91
C ARG A 71 23.33 4.68 2.71
N LEU A 72 22.30 4.96 3.52
CA LEU A 72 21.58 6.24 3.54
C LEU A 72 22.41 7.38 4.14
N LEU A 73 23.31 7.08 5.09
CA LEU A 73 24.28 8.07 5.59
C LEU A 73 25.30 8.47 4.52
N GLU A 74 25.69 7.53 3.64
CA GLU A 74 26.59 7.81 2.52
C GLU A 74 25.90 8.49 1.32
N LYS A 75 24.69 8.06 0.98
CA LYS A 75 23.87 8.66 -0.08
C LYS A 75 22.48 8.99 0.46
N GLU A 76 22.15 10.28 0.45
CA GLU A 76 20.86 10.82 0.89
C GLU A 76 19.67 10.22 0.14
N VAL A 77 19.88 9.78 -1.10
CA VAL A 77 18.86 9.14 -1.93
C VAL A 77 19.36 7.77 -2.40
N ILE A 78 18.54 6.75 -2.21
CA ILE A 78 18.76 5.38 -2.71
C ILE A 78 17.62 4.99 -3.64
N PHE A 79 17.93 4.15 -4.64
CA PHE A 79 16.95 3.68 -5.62
C PHE A 79 16.64 2.19 -5.43
N LYS A 80 15.69 1.69 -6.24
CA LYS A 80 15.25 0.29 -6.21
C LYS A 80 16.41 -0.69 -6.34
N GLU A 81 17.39 -0.41 -7.21
CA GLU A 81 18.55 -1.27 -7.44
C GLU A 81 19.46 -1.35 -6.22
N ASP A 82 19.53 -0.29 -5.40
CA ASP A 82 20.28 -0.30 -4.13
C ASP A 82 19.57 -1.18 -3.09
N LEU A 83 18.23 -1.13 -3.03
CA LEU A 83 17.43 -2.00 -2.16
C LEU A 83 17.55 -3.47 -2.56
N GLU A 84 17.54 -3.77 -3.87
CA GLU A 84 17.70 -5.14 -4.37
C GLU A 84 19.09 -5.72 -4.04
N LYS A 85 20.13 -4.90 -3.94
CA LYS A 85 21.45 -5.36 -3.49
C LYS A 85 21.46 -5.80 -2.03
N ILE A 86 20.74 -5.07 -1.17
CA ILE A 86 20.70 -5.32 0.29
C ILE A 86 19.72 -6.45 0.63
N PHE A 87 18.51 -6.40 0.06
CA PHE A 87 17.42 -7.31 0.40
C PHE A 87 17.30 -8.50 -0.55
N GLY A 88 17.90 -8.44 -1.73
CA GLY A 88 17.70 -9.38 -2.83
C GLY A 88 16.52 -9.00 -3.72
N GLN A 89 16.27 -9.81 -4.76
CA GLN A 89 15.08 -9.66 -5.59
C GLN A 89 13.81 -9.91 -4.77
N ARG A 90 12.78 -9.10 -5.02
CA ARG A 90 11.50 -9.25 -4.36
C ARG A 90 10.85 -10.59 -4.75
N PRO A 91 10.47 -11.44 -3.78
CA PRO A 91 9.91 -12.77 -4.07
C PRO A 91 8.50 -12.75 -4.67
N PHE A 92 7.82 -11.60 -4.63
CA PHE A 92 6.52 -11.37 -5.27
C PHE A 92 6.70 -10.32 -6.36
N GLU A 93 6.81 -10.76 -7.62
CA GLU A 93 6.94 -9.86 -8.78
C GLU A 93 5.69 -8.96 -8.87
N LYS A 94 5.88 -7.68 -8.58
CA LYS A 94 4.95 -6.61 -8.93
C LYS A 94 5.75 -5.57 -9.69
N THR A 95 5.34 -5.29 -10.93
CA THR A 95 5.93 -4.22 -11.74
C THR A 95 5.45 -2.88 -11.19
N PHE A 96 6.33 -1.89 -11.14
CA PHE A 96 5.98 -0.54 -10.74
C PHE A 96 6.39 0.41 -11.85
N ASP A 97 5.59 1.44 -12.10
CA ASP A 97 5.92 2.48 -13.08
C ASP A 97 7.05 3.36 -12.53
N GLY A 98 7.64 4.21 -13.38
CA GLY A 98 8.69 5.17 -12.97
C GLY A 98 8.23 6.19 -11.91
N LYS A 99 6.96 6.14 -11.46
CA LYS A 99 6.34 7.00 -10.44
C LYS A 99 5.97 6.22 -9.16
N GLY A 100 6.27 4.93 -9.09
CA GLY A 100 6.05 4.09 -7.90
C GLY A 100 4.63 3.54 -7.74
N GLN A 101 3.79 3.60 -8.77
CA GLN A 101 2.48 2.93 -8.81
C GLN A 101 2.63 1.48 -9.25
N GLU A 102 1.85 0.59 -8.62
CA GLU A 102 1.81 -0.83 -8.96
C GLU A 102 1.11 -1.01 -10.32
N VAL A 103 1.85 -1.44 -11.33
CA VAL A 103 1.35 -1.75 -12.68
C VAL A 103 1.33 -3.26 -12.87
N THR A 104 0.27 -3.75 -13.50
CA THR A 104 0.19 -5.14 -13.93
C THR A 104 1.07 -5.36 -15.17
N LYS A 105 1.57 -6.60 -15.41
CA LYS A 105 2.42 -6.91 -16.57
C LYS A 105 1.77 -6.56 -17.93
N GLU A 106 0.45 -6.39 -17.98
CA GLU A 106 -0.30 -5.99 -19.17
C GLU A 106 -0.20 -4.49 -19.48
N GLU A 107 -0.05 -3.62 -18.47
CA GLU A 107 0.01 -2.17 -18.65
C GLU A 107 1.36 -1.69 -19.23
N VAL A 108 2.44 -2.45 -18.99
CA VAL A 108 3.81 -2.13 -19.48
C VAL A 108 3.89 -2.18 -21.02
N ILE A 109 3.03 -2.94 -21.68
CA ILE A 109 3.05 -3.13 -23.14
C ILE A 109 2.44 -1.92 -23.88
N VAL A 110 1.65 -1.09 -23.19
CA VAL A 110 0.88 0.00 -23.83
C VAL A 110 1.67 1.31 -23.88
N GLU A 111 2.70 1.48 -23.05
CA GLU A 111 3.52 2.71 -23.01
C GLU A 111 4.71 2.73 -24.00
N GLU A 112 4.99 1.63 -24.71
CA GLU A 112 5.92 1.71 -25.85
C GLU A 112 5.21 2.40 -27.02
N GLU A 113 5.37 3.72 -27.12
CA GLU A 113 4.96 4.52 -28.27
C GLU A 113 5.41 3.82 -29.57
N PRO A 114 4.52 3.61 -30.57
CA PRO A 114 4.93 3.02 -31.83
C PRO A 114 5.98 3.92 -32.48
N PRO A 115 7.04 3.36 -33.10
CA PRO A 115 8.07 4.16 -33.73
C PRO A 115 7.43 5.05 -34.79
N MET A 116 7.57 6.37 -34.60
CA MET A 116 7.15 7.40 -35.53
C MET A 116 7.81 7.14 -36.89
N ASN A 117 7.04 6.56 -37.82
CA ASN A 117 7.51 6.25 -39.18
C ASN A 117 7.76 7.57 -39.93
N LYS A 118 9.03 7.97 -40.01
CA LYS A 118 9.51 9.00 -40.93
C LYS A 118 9.71 8.36 -42.30
N GLU A 119 8.68 8.29 -43.15
CA GLU A 119 8.88 7.97 -44.57
C GLU A 119 7.63 8.34 -45.40
N GLU A 120 7.42 9.64 -45.63
CA GLU A 120 6.64 10.13 -46.79
C GLU A 120 7.34 11.37 -47.38
N GLU A 121 8.51 11.15 -47.97
CA GLU A 121 9.02 11.99 -49.06
C GLU A 121 9.51 11.07 -50.18
N LYS A 122 8.60 10.71 -51.09
CA LYS A 122 8.81 10.45 -52.53
C LYS A 122 7.58 9.77 -53.12
N GLU A 123 6.73 10.55 -53.77
CA GLU A 123 6.16 10.29 -55.10
C GLU A 123 4.93 11.20 -55.31
N ASN A 124 5.19 12.39 -55.85
CA ASN A 124 4.22 13.06 -56.71
C ASN A 124 4.87 13.14 -58.09
N LYS A 125 4.49 12.21 -58.97
CA LYS A 125 4.56 12.38 -60.42
C LYS A 125 3.37 11.68 -61.06
#